data_AF-A0A378XUS7-F1
#
_entry.id   AF-A0A378XUS7-F1
#
_cell.length_a   1.000
_cell.length_b   1.000
_cell.length_c   1.000
_cell.angle_alpha   90.00
_cell.angle_beta   90.00
_cell.angle_gamma   90.00
#
_symmetry.space_group_name_H-M   'P 1'
#
loop_
_entity.id
_entity.type
_entity.pdbx_description
1 polymer ?
#
loop_
_entity_poly.entity_id
_entity_poly.type
_entity_poly.pdbx_seq_one_letter_code
_entity_poly.pdbx_strand_id
1 'polypeptide(L)'
;MLCKLVQKEDGSFSLEASLVFPILLLVIFIMLFFCLYIYQKSILVQVASTASERAAYSWDNSFKDPRTGAFAQGQRDSLYWRLKDDVMLGALFGWAGANNQESVQVPGGNEGGSLPAQKLSNAENRMPAGMHGQMTYENSMIHRKVTTELNKIVEVPLLNQFLDQTDLQGKMSSGVVEPVEWIRTVELVRYYGAKFMGRGSGEKVDPAIVGKVLMQYGQNGQ
;
A
#
# COMPACT_ATOMS: atom_id res chain seq x y z
N MET A 1 18.21 -32.41 48.06
CA MET A 1 18.31 -31.48 49.22
C MET A 1 17.29 -30.35 49.21
N LEU A 2 16.80 -29.91 48.05
CA LEU A 2 15.78 -28.85 47.93
C LEU A 2 14.40 -29.20 48.53
N CYS A 3 13.96 -30.47 48.47
CA CYS A 3 12.64 -30.86 48.97
C CYS A 3 12.49 -30.87 50.50
N LYS A 4 13.59 -30.86 51.28
CA LYS A 4 13.53 -30.89 52.75
C LYS A 4 13.38 -29.50 53.40
N LEU A 5 13.64 -28.41 52.65
CA LEU A 5 13.42 -27.05 53.16
C LEU A 5 11.96 -26.58 53.02
N VAL A 6 11.13 -27.30 52.25
CA VAL A 6 9.73 -26.93 51.96
C VAL A 6 8.78 -27.26 53.13
N GLN A 7 9.21 -28.02 54.14
CA GLN A 7 8.35 -28.55 55.21
C GLN A 7 8.45 -27.79 56.56
N LYS A 8 9.18 -26.67 56.64
CA LYS A 8 9.24 -25.84 57.87
C LYS A 8 8.43 -24.55 57.70
N GLU A 9 7.40 -24.37 58.51
CA GLU A 9 6.51 -23.19 58.47
C GLU A 9 7.14 -21.93 59.10
N ASP A 10 8.21 -22.09 59.90
CA ASP A 10 8.96 -20.99 60.52
C ASP A 10 9.84 -20.27 59.49
N GLY A 11 9.26 -19.28 58.81
CA GLY A 11 9.92 -18.50 57.74
C GLY A 11 9.10 -18.41 56.45
N SER A 12 8.00 -19.16 56.37
CA SER A 12 7.05 -19.17 55.24
C SER A 12 6.59 -17.76 54.85
N PHE A 13 6.28 -16.91 55.83
CA PHE A 13 5.79 -15.54 55.57
C PHE A 13 6.84 -14.62 54.93
N SER A 14 8.12 -14.72 55.34
CA SER A 14 9.20 -13.96 54.68
C SER A 14 9.51 -14.52 53.29
N LEU A 15 9.36 -15.83 53.11
CA LEU A 15 9.60 -16.50 51.83
C LEU A 15 8.50 -16.15 50.82
N GLU A 16 7.22 -16.19 51.22
CA GLU A 16 6.09 -15.68 50.43
C GLU A 16 6.29 -14.21 50.09
N ALA A 17 6.59 -13.34 51.06
CA ALA A 17 6.81 -11.91 50.80
C ALA A 17 8.00 -11.66 49.84
N SER A 18 9.06 -12.44 49.94
CA SER A 18 10.23 -12.34 49.05
C SER A 18 9.95 -12.81 47.62
N LEU A 19 8.91 -13.63 47.42
CA LEU A 19 8.52 -14.19 46.12
C LEU A 19 7.43 -13.36 45.45
N VAL A 20 6.61 -12.63 46.22
CA VAL A 20 5.62 -11.67 45.72
C VAL A 20 6.29 -10.53 44.95
N PHE A 21 7.38 -9.95 45.46
CA PHE A 21 8.05 -8.82 44.81
C PHE A 21 8.58 -9.15 43.39
N PRO A 22 9.34 -10.25 43.17
CA PRO A 22 9.74 -10.68 41.83
C PRO A 22 8.57 -10.95 40.89
N ILE A 23 7.47 -11.53 41.38
CA ILE A 23 6.27 -11.77 40.57
C ILE A 23 5.65 -10.45 40.12
N LEU A 24 5.49 -9.49 41.03
CA LEU A 24 4.93 -8.17 40.69
C LEU A 24 5.80 -7.46 39.65
N LEU A 25 7.12 -7.50 39.81
CA LEU A 25 8.08 -6.92 38.88
C LEU A 25 8.02 -7.61 37.50
N LEU A 26 7.88 -8.94 37.46
CA LEU A 26 7.69 -9.69 36.22
C LEU A 26 6.37 -9.30 35.52
N VAL A 27 5.27 -9.18 36.27
CA VAL A 27 3.98 -8.73 35.73
C VAL A 27 4.08 -7.33 35.14
N ILE A 28 4.76 -6.40 35.82
CA ILE A 28 4.99 -5.04 35.32
C ILE A 28 5.79 -5.08 34.02
N PHE A 29 6.86 -5.86 33.94
CA PHE A 29 7.65 -6.00 32.71
C PHE A 29 6.83 -6.56 31.56
N ILE A 30 6.02 -7.61 31.78
CA ILE A 30 5.12 -8.14 30.76
C ILE A 30 4.16 -7.05 30.27
N MET A 31 3.58 -6.27 31.19
CA MET A 31 2.69 -5.16 30.85
C MET A 31 3.39 -4.08 30.01
N LEU A 32 4.63 -3.73 30.35
CA LEU A 32 5.43 -2.77 29.59
C LEU A 32 5.77 -3.27 28.19
N PHE A 33 6.21 -4.52 28.04
CA PHE A 33 6.50 -5.12 26.73
C PHE A 33 5.23 -5.19 25.87
N PHE A 34 4.09 -5.53 26.47
CA PHE A 34 2.81 -5.56 25.77
C PHE A 34 2.38 -4.18 25.28
N CYS A 35 2.53 -3.14 26.10
CA CYS A 35 2.27 -1.75 25.71
C CYS A 35 3.16 -1.32 24.53
N LEU A 36 4.46 -1.65 24.61
CA LEU A 36 5.43 -1.34 23.56
C LEU A 36 5.09 -2.07 22.25
N TYR A 37 4.67 -3.33 22.32
CA TYR A 37 4.24 -4.11 21.17
C TYR A 37 3.03 -3.46 20.47
N ILE A 38 1.99 -3.10 21.22
CA ILE A 38 0.82 -2.40 20.67
C ILE A 38 1.22 -1.07 20.03
N TYR A 39 2.09 -0.31 20.69
CA TYR A 39 2.59 0.97 20.19
C TYR A 39 3.30 0.82 18.84
N GLN A 40 4.22 -0.15 18.73
CA GLN A 40 4.94 -0.41 17.49
C GLN A 40 4.01 -0.84 16.35
N LYS A 41 3.01 -1.70 16.64
CA LYS A 41 1.99 -2.08 15.65
C LYS A 41 1.16 -0.88 15.20
N SER A 42 0.75 -0.02 16.12
CA SER A 42 -0.05 1.17 15.83
C SER A 42 0.70 2.15 14.91
N ILE A 43 1.98 2.41 15.21
CA ILE A 43 2.78 3.34 14.40
C ILE A 43 2.98 2.82 12.97
N LEU A 44 3.12 1.52 12.81
CA LEU A 44 3.34 0.89 11.52
C LEU A 44 2.07 0.97 10.65
N VAL A 45 0.90 0.75 11.24
CA VAL A 45 -0.40 0.97 10.56
C VAL A 45 -0.60 2.44 10.19
N GLN A 46 -0.24 3.38 11.07
CA GLN A 46 -0.36 4.81 10.80
C GLN A 46 0.54 5.24 9.62
N VAL A 47 1.76 4.72 9.56
CA VAL A 47 2.68 5.00 8.45
C VAL A 47 2.16 4.38 7.15
N ALA A 48 1.66 3.13 7.19
CA ALA A 48 1.05 2.50 6.03
C ALA A 48 -0.17 3.29 5.52
N SER A 49 -1.04 3.78 6.41
CA SER A 49 -2.20 4.63 6.04
C SER A 49 -1.74 5.91 5.37
N THR A 50 -0.78 6.60 6.00
CA THR A 50 -0.25 7.86 5.48
C THR A 50 0.42 7.67 4.12
N ALA A 51 1.18 6.59 3.93
CA ALA A 51 1.82 6.28 2.65
C ALA A 51 0.76 5.99 1.56
N SER A 52 -0.24 5.16 1.85
CA SER A 52 -1.34 4.87 0.93
C SER A 52 -2.15 6.12 0.56
N GLU A 53 -2.48 6.96 1.54
CA GLU A 53 -3.21 8.21 1.32
C GLU A 53 -2.42 9.20 0.47
N ARG A 54 -1.13 9.37 0.76
CA ARG A 54 -0.26 10.26 -0.01
C ARG A 54 -0.12 9.78 -1.46
N ALA A 55 0.12 8.49 -1.67
CA ALA A 55 0.18 7.89 -2.99
C ALA A 55 -1.13 8.08 -3.77
N ALA A 56 -2.28 7.87 -3.11
CA ALA A 56 -3.58 8.05 -3.73
C ALA A 56 -3.89 9.53 -4.04
N TYR A 57 -3.46 10.45 -3.17
CA TYR A 57 -3.65 11.89 -3.33
C TYR A 57 -2.77 12.48 -4.45
N SER A 58 -1.54 12.00 -4.58
CA SER A 58 -0.60 12.42 -5.63
C SER A 58 -0.74 11.65 -6.94
N TRP A 59 -1.76 10.79 -7.06
CA TRP A 59 -1.91 9.91 -8.23
C TRP A 59 -2.10 10.68 -9.54
N ASP A 60 -2.65 11.89 -9.47
CA ASP A 60 -2.95 12.72 -10.63
C ASP A 60 -1.70 13.17 -11.39
N ASN A 61 -0.57 13.32 -10.69
CA ASN A 61 0.69 13.82 -11.23
C ASN A 61 1.91 13.23 -10.50
N SER A 62 2.79 12.54 -11.22
CA SER A 62 4.00 11.93 -10.65
C SER A 62 4.97 12.93 -10.00
N PHE A 63 4.98 14.18 -10.45
CA PHE A 63 5.87 15.23 -9.93
C PHE A 63 5.34 15.92 -8.66
N LYS A 64 4.14 15.57 -8.21
CA LYS A 64 3.54 16.19 -7.03
C LYS A 64 4.26 15.72 -5.76
N ASP A 65 4.62 16.67 -4.89
CA ASP A 65 5.11 16.35 -3.56
C ASP A 65 3.99 15.66 -2.76
N PRO A 66 4.18 14.41 -2.31
CA PRO A 66 3.15 13.66 -1.61
C PRO A 66 2.72 14.29 -0.26
N ARG A 67 3.53 15.16 0.34
CA ARG A 67 3.20 15.83 1.62
C ARG A 67 2.50 17.16 1.44
N THR A 68 2.94 17.97 0.47
CA THR A 68 2.44 19.35 0.30
C THR A 68 1.42 19.48 -0.84
N GLY A 69 1.40 18.52 -1.76
CA GLY A 69 0.59 18.58 -2.97
C GLY A 69 1.11 19.57 -4.02
N ALA A 70 2.26 20.21 -3.78
CA ALA A 70 2.84 21.18 -4.70
C ALA A 70 3.62 20.48 -5.83
N PHE A 71 3.64 21.11 -7.01
CA PHE A 71 4.48 20.74 -8.14
C PHE A 71 4.82 22.00 -8.94
N ALA A 72 5.97 22.04 -9.61
CA ALA A 72 6.37 23.21 -10.38
C ALA A 72 5.53 23.37 -11.65
N GLN A 73 5.37 24.62 -12.11
CA GLN A 73 4.66 24.90 -13.36
C GLN A 73 5.39 24.26 -14.54
N GLY A 74 4.68 23.44 -15.33
CA GLY A 74 5.25 22.69 -16.45
C GLY A 74 5.64 21.25 -16.12
N GLN A 75 5.72 20.87 -14.83
CA GLN A 75 5.95 19.48 -14.42
C GLN A 75 4.62 18.74 -14.28
N ARG A 76 4.19 18.11 -15.37
CA ARG A 76 2.97 17.31 -15.43
C ARG A 76 3.19 16.06 -16.26
N ASP A 77 2.51 15.00 -15.86
CA ASP A 77 2.39 13.80 -16.67
C ASP A 77 1.68 14.09 -18.01
N SER A 78 1.90 13.23 -19.01
CA SER A 78 1.27 13.33 -20.33
C SER A 78 -0.26 13.32 -20.25
N LEU A 79 -0.97 14.16 -21.02
CA LEU A 79 -2.44 14.27 -20.93
C LEU A 79 -3.18 12.93 -21.07
N TYR A 80 -2.63 11.99 -21.83
CA TYR A 80 -3.25 10.71 -22.13
C TYR A 80 -2.64 9.53 -21.36
N TRP A 81 -1.82 9.77 -20.34
CA TRP A 81 -1.16 8.72 -19.56
C TRP A 81 -2.17 7.72 -18.96
N ARG A 82 -3.37 8.18 -18.59
CA ARG A 82 -4.44 7.31 -18.05
C ARG A 82 -4.94 6.28 -19.08
N LEU A 83 -4.97 6.64 -20.36
CA LEU A 83 -5.43 5.74 -21.41
C LEU A 83 -4.36 4.71 -21.78
N LYS A 84 -3.09 5.13 -21.80
CA LYS A 84 -1.94 4.34 -22.23
C LYS A 84 -1.28 3.59 -21.08
N ASP A 85 -0.77 4.31 -20.09
CA ASP A 85 0.10 3.79 -19.03
C ASP A 85 -0.70 3.21 -17.84
N ASP A 86 -1.94 3.67 -17.63
CA ASP A 86 -2.86 3.13 -16.61
C ASP A 86 -3.77 2.01 -17.17
N VAL A 87 -3.55 1.57 -18.43
CA VAL A 87 -4.22 0.43 -19.11
C VAL A 87 -5.77 0.53 -19.13
N MET A 88 -6.29 1.74 -18.98
CA MET A 88 -7.73 2.03 -18.94
C MET A 88 -8.43 1.64 -20.25
N LEU A 89 -7.77 1.81 -21.40
CA LEU A 89 -8.32 1.37 -22.69
C LEU A 89 -8.61 -0.13 -22.69
N GLY A 90 -7.69 -0.93 -22.11
CA GLY A 90 -7.81 -2.38 -21.91
C GLY A 90 -9.10 -2.74 -21.19
N ALA A 91 -9.29 -2.12 -20.02
CA ALA A 91 -10.52 -2.27 -19.25
C ALA A 91 -11.75 -1.87 -20.08
N LEU A 92 -11.80 -0.66 -20.65
CA LEU A 92 -12.99 -0.12 -21.31
C LEU A 92 -13.50 -0.94 -22.51
N PHE A 93 -12.61 -1.53 -23.29
CA PHE A 93 -12.98 -2.25 -24.52
C PHE A 93 -12.94 -3.78 -24.40
N GLY A 94 -12.67 -4.32 -23.20
CA GLY A 94 -12.76 -5.77 -22.92
C GLY A 94 -11.70 -6.65 -23.60
N TRP A 95 -10.75 -6.05 -24.32
CA TRP A 95 -9.51 -6.68 -24.76
C TRP A 95 -8.53 -6.91 -23.59
N ALA A 96 -7.75 -7.98 -23.68
CA ALA A 96 -6.93 -8.56 -22.61
C ALA A 96 -6.18 -7.52 -21.74
N GLY A 97 -6.26 -7.67 -20.40
CA GLY A 97 -5.53 -6.84 -19.42
C GLY A 97 -6.38 -5.97 -18.48
N ALA A 98 -7.67 -6.30 -18.28
CA ALA A 98 -8.62 -5.46 -17.54
C ALA A 98 -8.31 -5.20 -16.05
N ASN A 99 -7.40 -5.97 -15.45
CA ASN A 99 -6.88 -5.72 -14.11
C ASN A 99 -5.38 -5.43 -14.23
N ASN A 100 -5.01 -4.18 -14.00
CA ASN A 100 -3.61 -3.79 -13.90
C ASN A 100 -3.22 -3.72 -12.43
N GLN A 101 -2.20 -4.47 -12.05
CA GLN A 101 -1.65 -4.43 -10.71
C GLN A 101 -0.15 -4.18 -10.82
N GLU A 102 0.29 -3.10 -10.20
CA GLU A 102 1.69 -2.68 -10.21
C GLU A 102 2.18 -2.59 -8.78
N SER A 103 3.38 -3.09 -8.52
CA SER A 103 3.92 -3.18 -7.17
C SER A 103 5.37 -2.72 -7.09
N VAL A 104 5.70 -2.05 -6.00
CA VAL A 104 7.00 -1.44 -5.75
C VAL A 104 7.44 -1.81 -4.33
N GLN A 105 8.69 -2.24 -4.17
CA GLN A 105 9.26 -2.52 -2.86
C GLN A 105 9.64 -1.22 -2.15
N VAL A 106 9.47 -1.22 -0.83
CA VAL A 106 9.82 -0.12 0.07
C VAL A 106 10.85 -0.64 1.09
N PRO A 107 11.96 0.06 1.39
CA PRO A 107 12.46 1.21 0.67
C PRO A 107 13.24 0.82 -0.59
N GLY A 108 13.35 1.73 -1.55
CA GLY A 108 14.14 1.53 -2.78
C GLY A 108 13.30 1.24 -4.03
N GLY A 109 12.13 1.87 -4.13
CA GLY A 109 11.23 1.69 -5.25
C GLY A 109 11.88 1.91 -6.62
N ASN A 110 11.54 1.04 -7.57
CA ASN A 110 12.15 0.88 -8.89
C ASN A 110 12.27 2.21 -9.68
N GLU A 111 13.47 2.81 -9.70
CA GLU A 111 13.80 4.00 -10.49
C GLU A 111 13.93 3.60 -11.98
N GLY A 112 12.81 3.59 -12.70
CA GLY A 112 12.78 3.26 -14.13
C GLY A 112 11.66 2.33 -14.59
N GLY A 113 10.65 2.09 -13.74
CA GLY A 113 9.47 1.29 -14.08
C GLY A 113 8.39 2.03 -14.88
N SER A 114 7.22 1.41 -14.99
CA SER A 114 6.00 2.04 -15.54
C SER A 114 5.63 3.31 -14.76
N LEU A 115 4.87 4.23 -15.39
CA LEU A 115 4.44 5.47 -14.72
C LEU A 115 3.73 5.20 -13.36
N PRO A 116 2.86 4.18 -13.22
CA PRO A 116 2.33 3.79 -11.91
C PRO A 116 3.41 3.41 -10.88
N ALA A 117 4.44 2.68 -11.28
CA ALA A 117 5.56 2.33 -10.39
C ALA A 117 6.35 3.58 -9.96
N GLN A 118 6.58 4.53 -10.87
CA GLN A 118 7.22 5.80 -10.54
C GLN A 118 6.39 6.62 -9.54
N LYS A 119 5.06 6.62 -9.69
CA LYS A 119 4.15 7.29 -8.75
C LYS A 119 4.18 6.68 -7.35
N LEU A 120 4.22 5.35 -7.28
CA LEU A 120 4.38 4.63 -6.02
C LEU A 120 5.74 4.91 -5.36
N SER A 121 6.83 4.89 -6.14
CA SER A 121 8.17 5.23 -5.64
C SER A 121 8.24 6.67 -5.12
N ASN A 122 7.62 7.64 -5.80
CA ASN A 122 7.61 9.02 -5.30
C ASN A 122 6.88 9.16 -3.94
N ALA A 123 5.83 8.36 -3.70
CA ALA A 123 5.14 8.36 -2.40
C ALA A 123 6.01 7.84 -1.25
N GLU A 124 7.02 7.01 -1.55
CA GLU A 124 7.96 6.43 -0.60
C GLU A 124 8.97 7.45 -0.06
N ASN A 125 9.37 8.44 -0.86
CA ASN A 125 10.45 9.40 -0.57
C ASN A 125 10.33 10.15 0.77
N ARG A 126 9.17 10.11 1.43
CA ARG A 126 8.90 10.75 2.72
C ARG A 126 8.50 9.78 3.83
N MET A 127 8.76 8.49 3.67
CA MET A 127 8.55 7.48 4.70
C MET A 127 9.70 7.46 5.71
N PRO A 128 9.43 7.15 7.00
CA PRO A 128 10.47 6.96 8.00
C PRO A 128 11.42 5.80 7.63
N ALA A 129 12.72 5.97 7.88
CA ALA A 129 13.71 4.93 7.63
C ALA A 129 13.51 3.67 8.51
N GLY A 130 13.97 2.52 8.03
CA GLY A 130 13.93 1.25 8.76
C GLY A 130 12.59 0.52 8.73
N MET A 131 11.73 0.81 7.74
CA MET A 131 10.52 0.05 7.44
C MET A 131 10.66 -0.57 6.06
N HIS A 132 10.40 -1.87 5.95
CA HIS A 132 10.44 -2.61 4.69
C HIS A 132 9.04 -3.03 4.29
N GLY A 133 8.76 -3.25 3.01
CA GLY A 133 7.42 -3.61 2.59
C GLY A 133 7.19 -3.48 1.08
N GLN A 134 5.92 -3.40 0.72
CA GLN A 134 5.48 -3.26 -0.66
C GLN A 134 4.30 -2.28 -0.75
N MET A 135 4.36 -1.41 -1.75
CA MET A 135 3.23 -0.60 -2.19
C MET A 135 2.69 -1.16 -3.50
N THR A 136 1.39 -1.36 -3.56
CA THR A 136 0.69 -1.99 -4.68
C THR A 136 -0.43 -1.09 -5.13
N TYR A 137 -0.42 -0.72 -6.41
CA TYR A 137 -1.54 -0.09 -7.08
C TYR A 137 -2.36 -1.14 -7.81
N GLU A 138 -3.68 -1.08 -7.63
CA GLU A 138 -4.63 -1.91 -8.35
C GLU A 138 -5.61 -0.99 -9.08
N ASN A 139 -5.67 -1.17 -10.41
CA ASN A 139 -6.67 -0.56 -11.27
C ASN A 139 -7.67 -1.63 -11.69
N SER A 140 -8.87 -1.57 -11.10
CA SER A 140 -10.03 -2.33 -11.55
C SER A 140 -11.02 -1.38 -12.22
N MET A 141 -11.82 -1.90 -13.15
CA MET A 141 -12.81 -1.15 -13.93
C MET A 141 -13.75 -0.26 -13.09
N ILE A 142 -13.99 -0.62 -11.83
CA ILE A 142 -14.91 0.11 -10.93
C ILE A 142 -14.17 0.95 -9.89
N HIS A 143 -12.98 0.52 -9.46
CA HIS A 143 -12.27 1.16 -8.35
C HIS A 143 -10.76 1.06 -8.53
N ARG A 144 -10.08 2.15 -8.16
CA ARG A 144 -8.62 2.26 -8.14
C ARG A 144 -8.19 2.43 -6.70
N LYS A 145 -7.19 1.66 -6.26
CA LYS A 145 -6.70 1.74 -4.88
C LYS A 145 -5.19 1.55 -4.82
N VAL A 146 -4.57 2.20 -3.86
CA VAL A 146 -3.19 1.97 -3.45
C VAL A 146 -3.20 1.26 -2.11
N THR A 147 -2.49 0.14 -2.02
CA THR A 147 -2.33 -0.65 -0.80
C THR A 147 -0.87 -0.63 -0.40
N THR A 148 -0.59 -0.24 0.85
CA THR A 148 0.74 -0.26 1.42
C THR A 148 0.79 -1.33 2.50
N GLU A 149 1.76 -2.23 2.38
CA GLU A 149 2.05 -3.29 3.33
C GLU A 149 3.46 -3.06 3.85
N LEU A 150 3.58 -2.87 5.17
CA LEU A 150 4.85 -2.65 5.84
C LEU A 150 5.11 -3.76 6.83
N ASN A 151 6.37 -4.09 6.95
CA ASN A 151 6.94 -5.09 7.81
C ASN A 151 8.10 -4.43 8.57
N LYS A 152 8.10 -4.59 9.89
CA LYS A 152 9.21 -4.21 10.75
C LYS A 152 9.62 -5.39 11.59
N ILE A 153 10.86 -5.82 11.41
CA ILE A 153 11.48 -6.80 12.28
C ILE A 153 11.82 -6.08 13.58
N VAL A 154 11.23 -6.56 14.69
CA VAL A 154 11.57 -6.08 16.02
C VAL A 154 12.33 -7.20 16.72
N GLU A 155 13.65 -7.05 16.83
CA GLU A 155 14.48 -7.97 17.60
C GLU A 155 14.31 -7.65 19.09
N VAL A 156 13.46 -8.42 19.78
CA VAL A 156 13.33 -8.38 21.23
C VAL A 156 13.90 -9.67 21.82
N PRO A 157 15.16 -9.68 22.29
CA PRO A 157 15.91 -10.90 22.60
C PRO A 157 15.25 -11.82 23.64
N LEU A 158 14.37 -11.30 24.50
CA LEU A 158 13.63 -12.09 25.49
C LEU A 158 12.27 -12.60 24.99
N LEU A 159 11.61 -11.87 24.08
CA LEU A 159 10.31 -12.27 23.53
C LEU A 159 10.45 -13.24 22.37
N ASN A 160 11.52 -13.13 21.56
CA ASN A 160 11.75 -14.00 20.40
C ASN A 160 11.87 -15.49 20.78
N GLN A 161 12.25 -15.80 22.03
CA GLN A 161 12.31 -17.18 22.53
C GLN A 161 10.92 -17.76 22.85
N PHE A 162 9.93 -16.91 23.13
CA PHE A 162 8.55 -17.31 23.42
C PHE A 162 7.60 -17.09 22.24
N LEU A 163 7.95 -16.22 21.29
CA LEU A 163 7.12 -15.82 20.17
C LEU A 163 7.88 -16.09 18.85
N ASP A 164 7.47 -17.16 18.17
CA ASP A 164 8.11 -17.69 16.93
C ASP A 164 7.97 -16.74 15.72
N GLN A 165 7.16 -15.69 15.83
CA GLN A 165 6.95 -14.65 14.81
C GLN A 165 6.95 -13.26 15.46
N THR A 166 8.07 -12.54 15.34
CA THR A 166 8.18 -11.12 15.77
C THR A 166 8.10 -10.13 14.61
N ASP A 167 7.58 -10.59 13.47
CA ASP A 167 7.33 -9.74 12.31
C ASP A 167 6.07 -8.91 12.57
N LEU A 168 6.25 -7.63 12.86
CA LEU A 168 5.14 -6.69 12.92
C LEU A 168 4.75 -6.29 11.52
N GLN A 169 3.54 -6.69 11.11
CA GLN A 169 2.96 -6.35 9.82
C GLN A 169 1.86 -5.30 9.99
N GLY A 170 1.74 -4.42 9.00
CA GLY A 170 0.66 -3.45 8.94
C GLY A 170 0.33 -3.11 7.51
N LYS A 171 -0.96 -3.25 7.21
CA LYS A 171 -1.51 -3.14 5.87
C LYS A 171 -2.62 -2.11 5.87
N MET A 172 -2.55 -1.14 4.96
CA MET A 172 -3.58 -0.12 4.79
C MET A 172 -3.78 0.19 3.32
N SER A 173 -5.01 0.47 2.92
CA SER A 173 -5.36 0.83 1.54
C SER A 173 -6.07 2.19 1.49
N SER A 174 -5.79 2.97 0.44
CA SER A 174 -6.49 4.21 0.14
C SER A 174 -6.99 4.21 -1.31
N GLY A 175 -8.19 4.74 -1.52
CA GLY A 175 -8.82 4.83 -2.83
C GLY A 175 -8.30 6.04 -3.61
N VAL A 176 -8.02 5.86 -4.90
CA VAL A 176 -7.65 6.96 -5.79
C VAL A 176 -8.91 7.68 -6.27
N VAL A 177 -9.13 8.89 -5.74
CA VAL A 177 -10.35 9.66 -6.02
C VAL A 177 -10.03 10.82 -6.97
N GLU A 178 -10.48 10.70 -8.21
CA GLU A 178 -10.38 11.76 -9.24
C GLU A 178 -11.77 11.98 -9.89
N PRO A 179 -12.70 12.69 -9.22
CA PRO A 179 -14.10 12.72 -9.63
C PRO A 179 -14.31 13.28 -11.05
N VAL A 180 -13.53 14.31 -11.41
CA VAL A 180 -13.62 14.96 -12.73
C VAL A 180 -13.16 14.01 -13.84
N GLU A 181 -12.07 13.28 -13.64
CA GLU A 181 -11.58 12.29 -14.59
C GLU A 181 -12.51 11.09 -14.70
N TRP A 182 -13.18 10.71 -13.60
CA TRP A 182 -14.18 9.66 -13.61
C TRP A 182 -15.40 10.03 -14.47
N ILE A 183 -15.92 11.25 -14.34
CA ILE A 183 -17.03 11.72 -15.19
C ILE A 183 -16.61 11.71 -16.68
N ARG A 184 -15.41 12.22 -16.99
CA ARG A 184 -14.87 12.22 -18.37
C ARG A 184 -14.73 10.80 -18.92
N THR A 185 -14.29 9.87 -18.08
CA THR A 185 -14.19 8.43 -18.42
C THR A 185 -15.56 7.87 -18.77
N VAL A 186 -16.56 8.09 -17.92
CA VAL A 186 -17.92 7.58 -18.13
C VAL A 186 -18.53 8.18 -19.40
N GLU A 187 -18.31 9.47 -19.67
CA GLU A 187 -18.76 10.12 -20.89
C GLU A 187 -18.05 9.56 -22.14
N LEU A 188 -16.73 9.36 -22.08
CA LEU A 188 -15.96 8.74 -23.15
C LEU A 188 -16.50 7.34 -23.46
N VAL A 189 -16.77 6.53 -22.44
CA VAL A 189 -17.36 5.20 -22.60
C VAL A 189 -18.76 5.29 -23.19
N ARG A 190 -19.60 6.21 -22.71
CA ARG A 190 -20.96 6.39 -23.22
C ARG A 190 -20.95 6.78 -24.70
N TYR A 191 -20.13 7.75 -25.07
CA TYR A 191 -20.10 8.31 -26.43
C TYR A 191 -19.41 7.37 -27.42
N TYR A 192 -18.18 6.96 -27.10
CA TYR A 192 -17.39 6.11 -27.99
C TYR A 192 -17.79 4.64 -27.89
N GLY A 193 -18.12 4.14 -26.71
CA GLY A 193 -18.62 2.76 -26.55
C GLY A 193 -19.89 2.51 -27.35
N ALA A 194 -20.85 3.45 -27.37
CA ALA A 194 -22.04 3.33 -28.21
C ALA A 194 -21.72 3.28 -29.72
N LYS A 195 -20.66 4.00 -30.15
CA LYS A 195 -20.17 4.01 -31.53
C LYS A 195 -19.44 2.71 -31.89
N PHE A 196 -18.59 2.19 -31.00
CA PHE A 196 -17.83 0.96 -31.23
C PHE A 196 -18.67 -0.33 -31.09
N MET A 197 -19.67 -0.35 -30.19
CA MET A 197 -20.59 -1.48 -30.04
C MET A 197 -21.71 -1.50 -31.10
N GLY A 198 -21.68 -0.59 -32.09
CA GLY A 198 -22.63 -0.59 -33.20
C GLY A 198 -24.09 -0.32 -32.80
N ARG A 199 -24.31 0.39 -31.68
CA ARG A 199 -25.64 0.79 -31.19
C ARG A 199 -26.08 2.18 -31.68
N GLY A 200 -25.22 2.89 -32.42
CA GLY A 200 -25.54 4.11 -33.16
C GLY A 200 -25.54 3.89 -34.68
N SER A 201 -26.07 4.85 -35.44
CA SER A 201 -26.25 4.91 -36.91
C SER A 201 -24.96 4.82 -37.76
N GLY A 202 -23.87 4.24 -37.25
CA GLY A 202 -22.57 4.14 -37.92
C GLY A 202 -22.11 2.69 -38.12
N GLU A 203 -21.20 2.50 -39.06
CA GLU A 203 -20.59 1.22 -39.44
C GLU A 203 -19.94 0.52 -38.24
N LYS A 204 -20.15 -0.80 -38.10
CA LYS A 204 -19.55 -1.61 -37.02
C LYS A 204 -18.05 -1.67 -37.21
N VAL A 205 -17.29 -1.04 -36.33
CA VAL A 205 -15.82 -1.11 -36.34
C VAL A 205 -15.39 -2.29 -35.46
N ASP A 206 -14.63 -3.22 -36.03
CA ASP A 206 -14.11 -4.39 -35.32
C ASP A 206 -13.15 -3.97 -34.18
N PRO A 207 -13.44 -4.33 -32.91
CA PRO A 207 -12.61 -3.99 -31.76
C PRO A 207 -11.14 -4.44 -31.90
N ALA A 208 -10.89 -5.54 -32.61
CA ALA A 208 -9.54 -6.07 -32.79
C ALA A 208 -8.67 -5.20 -33.71
N ILE A 209 -9.29 -4.51 -34.68
CA ILE A 209 -8.59 -3.61 -35.62
C ILE A 209 -8.26 -2.29 -34.93
N VAL A 210 -9.19 -1.76 -34.13
CA VAL A 210 -8.98 -0.55 -33.33
C VAL A 210 -7.84 -0.74 -32.34
N GLY A 211 -7.77 -1.90 -31.69
CA GLY A 211 -6.69 -2.20 -30.75
C GLY A 211 -5.30 -2.17 -31.40
N LYS A 212 -5.14 -2.75 -32.59
CA LYS A 212 -3.86 -2.73 -33.33
C LYS A 212 -3.44 -1.33 -33.73
N VAL A 213 -4.38 -0.51 -34.20
CA VAL A 213 -4.12 0.88 -34.60
C VAL A 213 -3.72 1.72 -33.38
N LEU A 214 -4.43 1.59 -32.25
CA LEU A 214 -4.10 2.30 -31.02
C LEU A 214 -2.74 1.91 -30.44
N MET A 215 -2.36 0.63 -30.52
CA MET A 215 -1.02 0.18 -30.11
C MET A 215 0.08 0.76 -31.02
N GLN A 216 -0.15 0.80 -32.34
CA GLN A 216 0.80 1.35 -33.31
C GLN A 216 1.02 2.86 -33.11
N TYR A 217 -0.03 3.64 -32.86
CA TYR A 217 0.09 5.06 -32.55
C TYR A 217 0.59 5.32 -31.12
N GLY A 218 0.32 4.41 -30.18
CA GLY A 218 0.82 4.48 -28.81
C GLY A 218 2.33 4.28 -28.69
N GLN A 219 2.96 3.53 -29.61
CA GLN A 219 4.41 3.35 -29.68
C GLN A 219 5.14 4.51 -30.37
N ASN A 220 4.52 5.16 -31.36
CA ASN A 220 5.17 6.19 -32.18
C ASN A 220 5.13 7.61 -31.58
N GLY A 221 4.51 7.80 -30.41
CA GLY A 221 4.37 9.10 -29.74
C GLY A 221 5.36 9.36 -28.60
N GLN A 222 6.58 8.81 -28.69
CA GLN A 222 7.70 9.15 -27.79
C GLN A 222 8.40 10.43 -28.26
#